data_AF-A0A2M7E4F7-F1
#
_entry.id   AF-A0A2M7E4F7-F1
#
_cell.length_a   1.000
_cell.length_b   1.000
_cell.length_c   1.000
_cell.angle_alpha   90.00
_cell.angle_beta   90.00
_cell.angle_gamma   90.00
#
_symmetry.space_group_name_H-M   'P 1'
#
loop_
_entity.id
_entity.type
_entity.pdbx_description
1 polymer ?
#
loop_
_entity_poly.entity_id
_entity_poly.type
_entity_poly.pdbx_seq_one_letter_code
_entity_poly.pdbx_strand_id
1 'polypeptide(L)'
;MTKYYLLAKKFHRILVLIITVFSLLMGITGLMLKYPTLNFNLINLGLVRYLHNQLSPLFGIVLFVMIITGGWMYLYPELKKRK
;
A
#
# COMPACT_ATOMS: atom_id res chain seq x y z
N MET A 1 1.29 -27.74 6.38
CA MET A 1 0.96 -26.56 5.54
C MET A 1 1.84 -26.61 4.30
N THR A 2 1.32 -26.32 3.11
CA THR A 2 2.13 -26.31 1.88
C THR A 2 3.15 -25.18 1.91
N LYS A 3 4.34 -25.41 1.34
CA LYS A 3 5.43 -24.43 1.29
C LYS A 3 5.01 -23.10 0.66
N TYR A 4 4.13 -23.15 -0.34
CA TYR A 4 3.59 -21.98 -1.05
C TYR A 4 2.75 -21.04 -0.17
N TYR A 5 1.95 -21.58 0.77
CA TYR A 5 1.15 -20.77 1.69
C TYR A 5 2.03 -19.99 2.68
N LEU A 6 3.08 -20.63 3.21
CA LEU A 6 4.03 -19.96 4.11
C LEU A 6 4.84 -18.87 3.40
N LEU A 7 5.19 -19.09 2.12
CA LEU A 7 5.85 -18.09 1.30
C LEU A 7 4.95 -16.88 1.03
N ALA A 8 3.69 -17.11 0.62
CA ALA A 8 2.70 -16.05 0.43
C ALA A 8 2.50 -15.23 1.72
N LYS A 9 2.43 -15.88 2.89
CA LYS A 9 2.28 -15.22 4.19
C LYS A 9 3.46 -14.32 4.57
N LYS A 10 4.69 -14.78 4.30
CA LYS A 10 5.89 -13.97 4.53
C LYS A 10 5.93 -12.77 3.58
N PHE A 11 5.67 -12.98 2.30
CA PHE A 11 5.67 -11.92 1.29
C PHE A 11 4.58 -10.87 1.56
N HIS A 12 3.37 -11.31 1.92
CA HIS A 12 2.27 -10.42 2.29
C HIS A 12 2.64 -9.55 3.50
N ARG A 13 3.27 -10.10 4.54
CA ARG A 13 3.74 -9.30 5.69
C ARG A 13 4.74 -8.20 5.30
N ILE A 14 5.64 -8.47 4.37
CA ILE A 14 6.58 -7.45 3.86
C ILE A 14 5.82 -6.37 3.09
N LEU A 15 4.87 -6.77 2.24
CA LEU A 15 4.01 -5.83 1.52
C LEU A 15 3.18 -4.95 2.46
N VAL A 16 2.67 -5.50 3.58
CA VAL A 16 1.97 -4.73 4.62
C VAL A 16 2.85 -3.61 5.17
N LEU A 17 4.12 -3.91 5.50
CA LEU A 17 5.05 -2.90 5.99
C LEU A 17 5.32 -1.82 4.95
N ILE A 18 5.61 -2.22 3.71
CA ILE A 18 5.85 -1.29 2.60
C ILE A 18 4.64 -0.40 2.41
N ILE A 19 3.44 -0.97 2.30
CA ILE A 19 2.25 -0.18 2.03
C ILE A 19 1.86 0.75 3.18
N THR A 20 2.18 0.39 4.42
CA THR A 20 1.95 1.26 5.58
C THR A 20 2.77 2.54 5.45
N VAL A 21 4.04 2.43 5.06
CA VAL A 21 4.92 3.59 4.82
C VAL A 21 4.38 4.44 3.66
N PHE A 22 4.03 3.81 2.53
CA PHE A 22 3.46 4.54 1.40
C PHE A 22 2.12 5.20 1.74
N SER A 23 1.27 4.57 2.56
CA SER A 23 -0.02 5.13 2.99
C SER A 23 0.17 6.39 3.82
N LEU A 24 1.18 6.40 4.71
CA LEU A 24 1.52 7.59 5.49
C LEU A 24 1.99 8.73 4.58
N LEU A 25 2.91 8.45 3.64
CA LEU A 25 3.43 9.46 2.70
C LEU A 25 2.33 10.00 1.78
N MET A 26 1.48 9.13 1.22
CA MET A 26 0.35 9.51 0.37
C MET A 26 -0.72 10.26 1.16
N GLY A 27 -0.95 9.89 2.42
CA GLY A 27 -1.85 10.59 3.34
C GLY A 27 -1.36 12.00 3.64
N ILE A 28 -0.08 12.17 4.00
CA ILE A 28 0.52 13.47 4.28
C ILE A 28 0.45 14.36 3.03
N THR A 29 0.96 13.88 1.89
CA THR A 29 0.96 14.65 0.64
C THR A 29 -0.45 14.97 0.15
N GLY A 30 -1.40 14.03 0.30
CA GLY A 30 -2.81 14.25 -0.03
C GLY A 30 -3.49 15.29 0.87
N LEU A 31 -3.21 15.27 2.18
CA LEU A 31 -3.72 16.29 3.12
C LEU A 31 -3.15 17.67 2.82
N MET A 32 -1.86 17.78 2.52
CA MET A 32 -1.23 19.05 2.16
C MET A 32 -1.79 19.63 0.85
N LEU A 33 -2.14 18.78 -0.12
CA LEU A 33 -2.78 19.21 -1.37
C LEU A 33 -4.26 19.60 -1.16
N LYS A 34 -4.97 18.87 -0.29
CA LYS A 34 -6.39 19.12 0.01
C LYS A 34 -6.60 20.37 0.85
N TYR A 35 -5.70 20.65 1.78
CA TYR A 35 -5.76 21.79 2.69
C TYR A 35 -4.48 22.62 2.58
N PRO A 36 -4.35 23.47 1.54
CA PRO A 36 -3.17 24.32 1.35
C PRO A 36 -2.92 25.27 2.52
N THR A 37 -3.94 25.58 3.31
CA THR A 37 -3.84 26.42 4.52
C THR A 37 -3.06 25.76 5.66
N LEU A 38 -2.92 24.42 5.67
CA LEU A 38 -2.03 23.70 6.59
C LEU A 38 -0.56 23.81 6.16
N ASN A 39 -0.31 24.27 4.95
CA ASN A 39 1.03 24.50 4.45
C ASN A 39 1.47 25.89 4.92
N PHE A 40 2.29 25.93 5.99
CA PHE A 40 2.80 27.15 6.62
C PHE A 40 3.79 27.94 5.74
N ASN A 41 3.56 28.06 4.42
CA ASN A 41 4.48 28.61 3.40
C ASN A 41 5.88 27.95 3.36
N LEU A 42 6.11 26.88 4.11
CA LEU A 42 7.39 26.18 4.21
C LEU A 42 7.65 25.24 3.03
N ILE A 43 6.60 24.75 2.35
CA ILE A 43 6.73 23.71 1.32
C ILE A 43 6.07 24.15 0.01
N ASN A 44 6.82 24.07 -1.10
CA ASN A 44 6.33 24.35 -2.44
C ASN A 44 5.23 23.33 -2.84
N LEU A 45 4.00 23.80 -3.04
CA LEU A 45 2.86 22.96 -3.43
C LEU A 45 3.09 22.18 -4.74
N GLY A 46 3.86 22.76 -5.68
CA GLY A 46 4.22 22.10 -6.93
C GLY A 46 5.07 20.85 -6.70
N LEU A 47 6.01 20.90 -5.75
CA LEU A 47 6.83 19.75 -5.35
C LEU A 47 5.97 18.66 -4.68
N VAL A 48 5.06 19.05 -3.78
CA VAL A 48 4.14 18.10 -3.12
C VAL A 48 3.25 17.41 -4.16
N ARG A 49 2.72 18.15 -5.13
CA ARG A 49 1.91 17.59 -6.22
C ARG A 49 2.71 16.63 -7.09
N TYR A 50 3.94 16.98 -7.45
CA TYR A 50 4.83 16.11 -8.19
C TYR A 50 5.11 14.80 -7.44
N LEU A 51 5.49 14.90 -6.16
CA LEU A 51 5.75 13.73 -5.32
C LEU A 51 4.52 12.85 -5.17
N HIS A 52 3.36 13.43 -4.85
CA HIS A 52 2.10 12.69 -4.72
C HIS A 52 1.75 11.93 -6.00
N ASN A 53 1.87 12.57 -7.16
CA ASN A 53 1.54 11.96 -8.45
C ASN A 53 2.52 10.85 -8.85
N GLN A 54 3.79 10.93 -8.44
CA GLN A 54 4.77 9.86 -8.71
C GLN A 54 4.63 8.69 -7.72
N LEU A 55 4.27 8.96 -6.47
CA LEU A 55 4.06 7.94 -5.44
C LEU A 55 2.73 7.20 -5.61
N SER A 56 1.69 7.84 -6.16
CA SER A 56 0.35 7.25 -6.27
C SER A 56 0.30 5.98 -7.13
N PRO A 57 0.93 5.90 -8.32
CA PRO A 57 0.97 4.68 -9.12
C PRO A 57 1.72 3.55 -8.40
N LEU A 58 2.84 3.86 -7.74
CA LEU A 58 3.61 2.88 -6.96
C LEU A 58 2.78 2.33 -5.79
N PHE A 59 2.10 3.21 -5.06
CA PHE A 59 1.17 2.82 -4.01
C PHE A 59 0.05 1.91 -4.55
N GLY A 60 -0.54 2.26 -5.70
CA GLY A 60 -1.58 1.46 -6.34
C GLY A 60 -1.11 0.05 -6.72
N ILE A 61 0.10 -0.08 -7.27
CA ILE A 61 0.69 -1.39 -7.61
C ILE A 61 0.89 -2.23 -6.34
N VAL A 62 1.48 -1.65 -5.29
CA VAL A 62 1.72 -2.38 -4.03
C VAL A 62 0.40 -2.80 -3.39
N LEU A 63 -0.61 -1.93 -3.40
CA LEU A 63 -1.96 -2.23 -2.89
C LEU A 63 -2.60 -3.38 -3.65
N PHE A 64 -2.52 -3.35 -4.98
CA PHE A 64 -3.08 -4.39 -5.84
C PHE A 64 -2.44 -5.77 -5.54
N VAL A 65 -1.11 -5.84 -5.45
CA VAL A 65 -0.40 -7.09 -5.10
C VAL A 65 -0.75 -7.54 -3.69
N MET A 66 -0.94 -6.61 -2.75
CA MET A 66 -1.37 -6.92 -1.39
C MET A 66 -2.78 -7.55 -1.37
N ILE A 67 -3.72 -7.00 -2.14
CA ILE A 67 -5.08 -7.54 -2.27
C ILE A 67 -5.03 -8.97 -2.82
N ILE A 68 -4.25 -9.22 -3.87
CA ILE A 68 -4.10 -10.56 -4.46
C ILE A 68 -3.54 -11.54 -3.43
N THR A 69 -2.43 -11.17 -2.76
CA THR A 69 -1.76 -12.05 -1.80
C THR A 69 -2.60 -12.31 -0.55
N GLY A 70 -3.32 -11.30 -0.07
CA GLY A 70 -4.27 -11.43 1.04
C GLY A 70 -5.47 -12.29 0.67
N GLY A 71 -6.04 -12.08 -0.52
CA GLY A 71 -7.12 -12.89 -1.07
C GLY A 71 -6.72 -14.36 -1.23
N TRP A 72 -5.52 -14.63 -1.74
CA TRP A 72 -4.99 -15.99 -1.83
C TRP A 72 -4.87 -16.65 -0.45
N MET A 73 -4.35 -15.93 0.55
CA MET A 73 -4.26 -16.44 1.92
C MET A 73 -5.62 -16.72 2.55
N TYR A 74 -6.66 -15.93 2.20
CA TYR A 74 -8.02 -16.12 2.69
C TYR A 74 -8.71 -17.33 2.03
N LEU A 75 -8.59 -17.48 0.71
CA LEU A 75 -9.23 -18.55 -0.06
C LEU A 75 -8.54 -19.92 0.09
N TYR A 76 -7.21 -19.93 0.24
CA TYR A 76 -6.40 -21.15 0.33
C TYR A 76 -6.86 -22.16 1.40
N PRO A 77 -7.11 -21.78 2.67
CA PRO A 77 -7.59 -22.73 3.68
C PRO A 77 -8.96 -23.31 3.34
N GLU A 78 -9.84 -22.53 2.73
CA GLU A 78 -11.19 -22.96 2.38
C GLU A 78 -11.18 -23.95 1.21
N LEU A 79 -10.34 -23.69 0.20
CA LEU A 79 -10.07 -24.62 -0.90
C LEU A 79 -9.47 -25.94 -0.43
N LYS A 80 -8.61 -25.90 0.60
CA LYS A 80 -8.03 -27.12 1.18
C LYS A 80 -9.04 -27.94 1.98
N LYS A 81 -10.04 -27.32 2.62
CA LYS A 81 -11.07 -28.06 3.37
C LYS A 81 -12.06 -28.80 2.48
N ARG A 82 -12.25 -28.34 1.24
CA ARG A 82 -13.16 -28.94 0.24
C ARG A 82 -12.52 -30.04 -0.60
N LYS A 83 -11.23 -30.33 -0.39
CA LYS A 83 -10.46 -31.41 -1.00
C LYS A 83 -10.04 -32.40 0.07
#